data_AF-A0A1Y6CP49-F1
#
_entry.id   AF-A0A1Y6CP49-F1
#
_cell.length_a   1.000
_cell.length_b   1.000
_cell.length_c   1.000
_cell.angle_alpha   90.00
_cell.angle_beta   90.00
_cell.angle_gamma   90.00
#
_symmetry.space_group_name_H-M   'P 1'
#
loop_
_entity.id
_entity.type
_entity.pdbx_description
1 polymer ?
#
loop_
_entity_poly.entity_id
_entity_poly.type
_entity_poly.pdbx_seq_one_letter_code
_entity_poly.pdbx_strand_id
1 'polypeptide(L)'
;MLKAISLFSGVGGLDFGFEAAGFKTSVAVEMDKYCCQNMRENQGWVVLEEAIENVSTEDLLKAADLKVGEADVLIGGPPCQPFSKMGYWSTGDSKRLSDPRANTLIEYLRVLEEAQPKAFLLENVQGMTFSNKDDGFKFLLDGIEEINQRAGTNYSSNFKVLNAAEYGVPQHRSRFFLIGCREGTEFSFPEITHKDQSKGENELLFEGKNLKPFNTAWDAIGDLPDPKDPTLNLGGKWADLLPSIPEGENYLWHTDRKGGLPIFGWRTRYWNFLLKLSKKLPSWTIAAQPGSATGPFHWNNRRLSPEEMGRLQTFPDGLTYSCHLREVQRMIGNAVPSLMAEILASEIKYQFFGMSKRRKYKLMPKKNEKRAISTAVQPVDQKYQDLVGCHKAHPGTGKGPGAIRQSS
;
A
#
# COMPACT_ATOMS: atom_id res chain seq x y z
N MET A 1 -27.10 -3.23 -7.51
CA MET A 1 -25.81 -2.86 -6.89
C MET A 1 -24.79 -2.91 -8.00
N LEU A 2 -23.85 -1.96 -8.07
CA LEU A 2 -22.86 -1.94 -9.14
C LEU A 2 -21.92 -3.14 -9.00
N LYS A 3 -21.62 -3.85 -10.08
CA LYS A 3 -20.85 -5.10 -10.10
C LYS A 3 -19.38 -4.83 -10.47
N ALA A 4 -18.46 -5.32 -9.64
CA ALA A 4 -17.02 -5.21 -9.84
C ALA A 4 -16.40 -6.57 -10.20
N ILE A 5 -15.48 -6.56 -11.16
CA ILE A 5 -14.50 -7.62 -11.40
C ILE A 5 -13.19 -7.18 -10.74
N SER A 6 -12.59 -8.05 -9.92
CA SER A 6 -11.34 -7.78 -9.23
C SER A 6 -10.25 -8.74 -9.68
N LEU A 7 -9.14 -8.18 -10.16
CA LEU A 7 -7.95 -8.93 -10.58
C LEU A 7 -6.79 -8.65 -9.62
N PHE A 8 -5.98 -9.67 -9.33
CA PHE A 8 -4.86 -9.55 -8.41
C PHE A 8 -5.33 -9.03 -7.04
N SER A 9 -6.46 -9.56 -6.57
CA SER A 9 -7.22 -9.00 -5.45
C SER A 9 -6.41 -8.94 -4.14
N GLY A 10 -5.39 -9.78 -4.02
CA GLY A 10 -4.66 -9.98 -2.78
C GLY A 10 -5.62 -10.32 -1.64
N VAL A 11 -5.38 -9.72 -0.48
CA VAL A 11 -6.26 -9.89 0.69
C VAL A 11 -7.53 -9.03 0.62
N GLY A 12 -7.84 -8.44 -0.54
CA GLY A 12 -9.08 -7.68 -0.78
C GLY A 12 -9.02 -6.20 -0.42
N GLY A 13 -7.83 -5.60 -0.29
CA GLY A 13 -7.69 -4.21 0.14
C GLY A 13 -8.48 -3.20 -0.73
N LEU A 14 -8.41 -3.35 -2.06
CA LEU A 14 -9.22 -2.58 -3.01
C LEU A 14 -10.70 -2.95 -2.87
N ASP A 15 -10.99 -4.24 -2.88
CA ASP A 15 -12.33 -4.84 -2.86
C ASP A 15 -13.17 -4.34 -1.68
N PHE A 16 -12.62 -4.37 -0.46
CA PHE A 16 -13.29 -3.87 0.73
C PHE A 16 -13.65 -2.38 0.62
N GLY A 17 -12.81 -1.58 -0.05
CA GLY A 17 -13.11 -0.18 -0.31
C GLY A 17 -14.25 0.00 -1.31
N PHE A 18 -14.25 -0.78 -2.38
CA PHE A 18 -15.33 -0.77 -3.38
C PHE A 18 -16.67 -1.24 -2.77
N GLU A 19 -16.67 -2.31 -1.98
CA GLU A 19 -17.83 -2.77 -1.20
C GLU A 19 -18.32 -1.69 -0.22
N ALA A 20 -17.40 -1.00 0.47
CA ALA A 20 -17.74 0.12 1.34
C ALA A 20 -18.42 1.28 0.58
N ALA A 21 -18.01 1.53 -0.67
CA ALA A 21 -18.64 2.49 -1.59
C ALA A 21 -19.98 2.00 -2.19
N GLY A 22 -20.31 0.72 -2.00
CA GLY A 22 -21.57 0.09 -2.41
C GLY A 22 -21.53 -0.57 -3.79
N PHE A 23 -20.34 -0.99 -4.23
CA PHE A 23 -20.19 -2.00 -5.28
C PHE A 23 -20.35 -3.40 -4.69
N LYS A 24 -20.49 -4.40 -5.55
CA LYS A 24 -20.44 -5.84 -5.25
C LYS A 24 -19.28 -6.44 -6.00
N THR A 25 -18.28 -6.98 -5.30
CA THR A 25 -17.25 -7.83 -5.91
C THR A 25 -17.91 -9.11 -6.40
N SER A 26 -18.09 -9.21 -7.72
CA SER A 26 -18.82 -10.31 -8.35
C SER A 26 -17.91 -11.51 -8.61
N VAL A 27 -16.63 -11.24 -8.92
CA VAL A 27 -15.57 -12.24 -8.98
C VAL A 27 -14.24 -11.59 -8.58
N ALA A 28 -13.42 -12.35 -7.87
CA ALA A 28 -12.04 -12.02 -7.51
C ALA A 28 -11.10 -13.08 -8.07
N VAL A 29 -10.05 -12.67 -8.78
CA VAL A 29 -8.98 -13.55 -9.28
C VAL A 29 -7.71 -13.31 -8.47
N GLU A 30 -7.22 -14.35 -7.83
CA GLU A 30 -6.02 -14.31 -6.99
C GLU A 30 -5.33 -15.67 -6.99
N MET A 31 -4.01 -15.71 -7.09
CA MET A 31 -3.25 -16.96 -7.13
C MET A 31 -2.76 -17.39 -5.73
N ASP A 32 -2.60 -16.44 -4.82
CA ASP A 32 -2.11 -16.69 -3.48
C ASP A 32 -3.18 -17.37 -2.61
N LYS A 33 -2.90 -18.62 -2.24
CA LYS A 33 -3.83 -19.44 -1.48
C LYS A 33 -4.23 -18.84 -0.13
N TYR A 34 -3.32 -18.12 0.53
CA TYR A 34 -3.64 -17.49 1.82
C TYR A 34 -4.57 -16.29 1.63
N CYS A 35 -4.37 -15.50 0.58
CA CYS A 35 -5.31 -14.45 0.17
C CYS A 35 -6.68 -15.04 -0.16
N CYS A 36 -6.73 -16.08 -1.01
CA CYS A 36 -7.99 -16.74 -1.40
C CYS A 36 -8.73 -17.32 -0.20
N GLN A 37 -8.02 -18.01 0.70
CA GLN A 37 -8.59 -18.52 1.94
C GLN A 37 -9.14 -17.37 2.80
N ASN A 38 -8.37 -16.30 2.98
CA ASN A 38 -8.80 -15.14 3.75
C ASN A 38 -10.07 -14.50 3.18
N MET A 39 -10.14 -14.34 1.85
CA MET A 39 -11.33 -13.82 1.19
C MET A 39 -12.54 -14.71 1.46
N ARG A 40 -12.42 -16.04 1.33
CA ARG A 40 -13.54 -16.98 1.58
C ARG A 40 -13.98 -17.01 3.05
N GLU A 41 -13.06 -16.82 3.98
CA GLU A 41 -13.37 -16.79 5.42
C GLU A 41 -14.10 -15.50 5.83
N ASN A 42 -13.73 -14.38 5.23
CA ASN A 42 -14.23 -13.07 5.64
C ASN A 42 -15.36 -12.55 4.76
N GLN A 43 -15.48 -13.05 3.53
CA GLN A 43 -16.39 -12.53 2.50
C GLN A 43 -16.97 -13.67 1.67
N GLY A 44 -18.23 -13.51 1.26
CA GLY A 44 -18.92 -14.46 0.36
C GLY A 44 -18.59 -14.26 -1.12
N TRP A 45 -17.39 -13.78 -1.46
CA TRP A 45 -17.00 -13.50 -2.83
C TRP A 45 -16.81 -14.80 -3.62
N VAL A 46 -17.10 -14.74 -4.93
CA VAL A 46 -16.67 -15.79 -5.85
C VAL A 46 -15.17 -15.59 -6.09
N VAL A 47 -14.35 -16.56 -5.69
CA VAL A 47 -12.90 -16.50 -5.79
C VAL A 47 -12.39 -17.56 -6.77
N LEU A 48 -11.78 -17.10 -7.87
CA LEU A 48 -11.00 -17.93 -8.78
C LEU A 48 -9.56 -17.96 -8.26
N GLU A 49 -9.20 -19.07 -7.60
CA GLU A 49 -7.86 -19.29 -7.05
C GLU A 49 -6.92 -19.83 -8.13
N GLU A 50 -6.40 -18.93 -8.96
CA GLU A 50 -5.58 -19.26 -10.13
C GLU A 50 -4.79 -18.04 -10.61
N ALA A 51 -3.70 -18.27 -11.35
CA ALA A 51 -3.01 -17.21 -12.08
C ALA A 51 -3.92 -16.64 -13.18
N ILE A 52 -3.93 -15.32 -13.38
CA ILE A 52 -4.82 -14.67 -14.35
C ILE A 52 -4.59 -15.18 -15.78
N GLU A 53 -3.36 -15.59 -16.08
CA GLU A 53 -2.94 -16.22 -17.34
C GLU A 53 -3.73 -17.48 -17.69
N ASN A 54 -4.17 -18.20 -16.67
CA ASN A 54 -4.89 -19.47 -16.81
C ASN A 54 -6.42 -19.28 -16.70
N VAL A 55 -6.89 -18.04 -16.55
CA VAL A 55 -8.31 -17.70 -16.44
C VAL A 55 -8.74 -16.90 -17.67
N SER A 56 -9.52 -17.54 -18.54
CA SER A 56 -10.12 -16.86 -19.68
C SER A 56 -11.12 -15.78 -19.22
N THR A 57 -11.30 -14.71 -20.00
CA THR A 57 -12.33 -13.71 -19.66
C THR A 57 -13.74 -14.31 -19.71
N GLU A 58 -13.97 -15.32 -20.56
CA GLU A 58 -15.25 -16.04 -20.62
C GLU A 58 -15.55 -16.76 -19.29
N ASP A 59 -14.58 -17.52 -18.76
CA ASP A 59 -14.74 -18.22 -17.49
C ASP A 59 -14.89 -17.23 -16.33
N LEU A 60 -14.15 -16.12 -16.37
CA LEU A 60 -14.27 -15.03 -15.40
C LEU A 60 -15.69 -14.44 -15.40
N LEU A 61 -16.21 -14.07 -16.57
CA LEU A 61 -17.55 -13.48 -16.72
C LEU A 61 -18.64 -14.46 -16.30
N LYS A 62 -18.48 -15.74 -16.66
CA LYS A 62 -19.37 -16.82 -16.22
C LYS A 62 -19.38 -16.98 -14.70
N ALA A 63 -18.21 -16.97 -14.06
CA ALA A 63 -18.09 -17.03 -12.60
C ALA A 63 -18.72 -15.81 -11.92
N ALA A 64 -18.65 -14.64 -12.56
CA ALA A 64 -19.24 -13.39 -12.07
C ALA A 64 -20.75 -13.26 -12.32
N ASP A 65 -21.36 -14.17 -13.08
CA ASP A 65 -22.73 -14.04 -13.61
C ASP A 65 -22.91 -12.69 -14.36
N LEU A 66 -22.04 -12.51 -15.36
CA LEU A 66 -21.93 -11.32 -16.20
C LEU A 66 -21.77 -11.70 -17.67
N LYS A 67 -22.22 -10.81 -18.55
CA LYS A 67 -21.85 -10.82 -19.98
C LYS A 67 -20.85 -9.71 -20.29
N VAL A 68 -20.25 -9.78 -21.49
CA VAL A 68 -19.42 -8.70 -22.02
C VAL A 68 -20.19 -7.38 -21.97
N GLY A 69 -19.56 -6.36 -21.41
CA GLY A 69 -20.14 -5.03 -21.25
C GLY A 69 -21.06 -4.82 -20.06
N GLU A 70 -21.36 -5.86 -19.27
CA GLU A 70 -22.24 -5.77 -18.08
C GLU A 70 -21.48 -5.48 -16.78
N ALA A 71 -20.15 -5.63 -16.74
CA ALA A 71 -19.35 -5.23 -15.59
C ALA A 71 -19.37 -3.71 -15.43
N ASP A 72 -19.74 -3.21 -14.24
CA ASP A 72 -19.70 -1.78 -13.98
C ASP A 72 -18.24 -1.30 -13.82
N VAL A 73 -17.41 -2.06 -13.11
CA VAL A 73 -16.01 -1.69 -12.92
C VAL A 73 -15.07 -2.90 -12.93
N LEU A 74 -13.91 -2.72 -13.57
CA LEU A 74 -12.74 -3.61 -13.42
C LEU A 74 -11.73 -2.95 -12.49
N ILE A 75 -11.28 -3.66 -11.46
CA ILE A 75 -10.27 -3.18 -10.52
C ILE A 75 -9.10 -4.15 -10.45
N GLY A 76 -7.89 -3.65 -10.22
CA GLY A 76 -6.77 -4.53 -9.93
C GLY A 76 -5.44 -3.83 -9.68
N GLY A 77 -4.55 -4.53 -8.98
CA GLY A 77 -3.19 -4.08 -8.66
C GLY A 77 -2.14 -5.04 -9.22
N PRO A 78 -1.94 -5.10 -10.56
CA PRO A 78 -1.00 -6.02 -11.18
C PRO A 78 0.42 -5.82 -10.62
N PRO A 79 1.10 -6.90 -10.15
CA PRO A 79 2.39 -6.76 -9.51
C PRO A 79 3.45 -6.22 -10.48
N CYS A 80 4.19 -5.21 -10.03
CA CYS A 80 5.15 -4.43 -10.84
C CYS A 80 6.61 -4.83 -10.58
N GLN A 81 6.84 -6.13 -10.33
CA GLN A 81 8.16 -6.68 -9.99
C GLN A 81 9.30 -6.37 -10.99
N PRO A 82 9.08 -6.10 -12.30
CA PRO A 82 10.17 -5.70 -13.20
C PRO A 82 10.66 -4.26 -13.00
N PHE A 83 9.81 -3.35 -12.49
CA PHE A 83 10.06 -1.91 -12.55
C PHE A 83 10.44 -1.29 -11.19
N SER A 84 10.30 -2.04 -10.08
CA SER A 84 10.59 -1.57 -8.72
C SER A 84 12.05 -1.82 -8.27
N LYS A 85 13.01 -1.12 -8.90
CA LYS A 85 14.44 -0.90 -8.49
C LYS A 85 15.40 -2.11 -8.37
N MET A 86 16.57 -1.94 -9.02
CA MET A 86 17.85 -2.68 -8.91
C MET A 86 17.96 -4.04 -9.63
N GLY A 87 17.94 -4.01 -10.96
CA GLY A 87 18.49 -5.05 -11.84
C GLY A 87 18.45 -4.57 -13.29
N TYR A 88 19.47 -4.90 -14.08
CA TYR A 88 19.62 -4.58 -15.52
C TYR A 88 20.22 -3.21 -15.86
N TRP A 89 21.51 -3.09 -15.54
CA TRP A 89 22.44 -2.29 -16.32
C TRP A 89 22.45 -2.75 -17.79
N SER A 90 22.45 -1.77 -18.68
CA SER A 90 23.06 -1.79 -20.02
C SER A 90 22.73 -2.97 -20.93
N THR A 91 21.68 -2.81 -21.74
CA THR A 91 21.80 -2.94 -23.20
C THR A 91 20.57 -2.31 -23.86
N GLY A 92 20.81 -1.59 -24.96
CA GLY A 92 19.77 -1.32 -25.94
C GLY A 92 19.28 -2.61 -26.59
N ASP A 93 18.38 -2.45 -27.54
CA ASP A 93 17.85 -3.49 -28.43
C ASP A 93 16.60 -4.23 -27.93
N SER A 94 15.47 -3.87 -28.57
CA SER A 94 14.46 -4.74 -29.20
C SER A 94 14.03 -6.08 -28.55
N LYS A 95 14.28 -6.30 -27.26
CA LYS A 95 13.78 -7.43 -26.45
C LYS A 95 12.98 -6.94 -25.23
N ARG A 96 12.32 -5.78 -25.34
CA ARG A 96 11.52 -5.19 -24.26
C ARG A 96 10.09 -5.74 -24.16
N LEU A 97 9.55 -6.33 -25.24
CA LEU A 97 8.20 -6.92 -25.29
C LEU A 97 8.17 -8.45 -25.22
N SER A 98 9.31 -9.13 -25.22
CA SER A 98 9.39 -10.60 -25.11
C SER A 98 9.67 -11.08 -23.68
N ASP A 99 9.49 -10.19 -22.70
CA ASP A 99 9.68 -10.50 -21.30
C ASP A 99 8.42 -11.17 -20.71
N PRO A 100 8.46 -12.44 -20.27
CA PRO A 100 7.35 -13.11 -19.58
C PRO A 100 6.85 -12.38 -18.33
N ARG A 101 7.53 -11.30 -17.90
CA ARG A 101 7.28 -10.53 -16.70
C ARG A 101 6.50 -9.22 -16.94
N ALA A 102 6.22 -8.83 -18.20
CA ALA A 102 5.23 -7.80 -18.57
C ALA A 102 3.78 -8.34 -18.59
N ASN A 103 3.63 -9.64 -18.31
CA ASN A 103 2.43 -10.41 -18.54
C ASN A 103 1.24 -9.94 -17.69
N THR A 104 1.44 -9.53 -16.44
CA THR A 104 0.31 -9.14 -15.58
C THR A 104 -0.39 -7.85 -16.04
N LEU A 105 0.33 -6.90 -16.64
CA LEU A 105 -0.28 -5.72 -17.25
C LEU A 105 -0.99 -6.08 -18.56
N ILE A 106 -0.40 -6.98 -19.36
CA ILE A 106 -1.03 -7.52 -20.58
C ILE A 106 -2.35 -8.21 -20.22
N GLU A 107 -2.36 -9.06 -19.21
CA GLU A 107 -3.55 -9.78 -18.75
C GLU A 107 -4.62 -8.84 -18.19
N TYR A 108 -4.22 -7.76 -17.50
CA TYR A 108 -5.18 -6.72 -17.10
C TYR A 108 -5.83 -6.06 -18.33
N LEU A 109 -5.03 -5.68 -19.33
CA LEU A 109 -5.51 -5.07 -20.57
C LEU A 109 -6.37 -6.04 -21.39
N ARG A 110 -6.04 -7.34 -21.41
CA ARG A 110 -6.83 -8.40 -22.04
C ARG A 110 -8.24 -8.44 -21.45
N VAL A 111 -8.37 -8.49 -20.12
CA VAL A 111 -9.68 -8.48 -19.46
C VAL A 111 -10.41 -7.16 -19.70
N LEU A 112 -9.71 -6.01 -19.70
CA LEU A 112 -10.32 -4.71 -20.03
C LEU A 112 -10.92 -4.69 -21.44
N GLU A 113 -10.19 -5.24 -22.42
CA GLU A 113 -10.62 -5.36 -23.82
C GLU A 113 -11.80 -6.32 -23.98
N GLU A 114 -11.69 -7.52 -23.42
CA GLU A 114 -12.64 -8.61 -23.64
C GLU A 114 -13.91 -8.47 -22.79
N ALA A 115 -13.80 -8.01 -21.54
CA ALA A 115 -14.96 -7.83 -20.65
C ALA A 115 -15.67 -6.49 -20.88
N GLN A 116 -14.99 -5.52 -21.47
CA GLN A 116 -15.47 -4.16 -21.73
C GLN A 116 -16.22 -3.51 -20.55
N PRO A 117 -15.67 -3.46 -19.33
CA PRO A 117 -16.34 -2.84 -18.18
C PRO A 117 -16.66 -1.35 -18.46
N LYS A 118 -17.68 -0.79 -17.81
CA LYS A 118 -17.98 0.64 -17.96
C LYS A 118 -16.84 1.53 -17.44
N ALA A 119 -16.25 1.18 -16.31
CA ALA A 119 -15.10 1.88 -15.72
C ALA A 119 -13.95 0.91 -15.40
N PHE A 120 -12.74 1.43 -15.24
CA PHE A 120 -11.64 0.66 -14.70
C PHE A 120 -10.80 1.45 -13.70
N LEU A 121 -10.13 0.74 -12.79
CA LEU A 121 -9.13 1.28 -11.87
C LEU A 121 -7.94 0.32 -11.78
N LEU A 122 -6.78 0.78 -12.22
CA LEU A 122 -5.50 0.10 -12.05
C LEU A 122 -4.69 0.79 -10.95
N GLU A 123 -4.28 0.04 -9.93
CA GLU A 123 -3.37 0.49 -8.89
C GLU A 123 -1.95 0.00 -9.14
N ASN A 124 -0.95 0.83 -8.77
CA ASN A 124 0.44 0.40 -8.74
C ASN A 124 1.31 1.21 -7.77
N VAL A 125 2.57 0.81 -7.60
CA VAL A 125 3.58 1.54 -6.82
C VAL A 125 3.94 2.89 -7.46
N GLN A 126 4.27 3.88 -6.63
CA GLN A 126 4.72 5.21 -7.08
C GLN A 126 5.89 5.15 -8.10
N GLY A 127 6.78 4.16 -7.98
CA GLY A 127 7.95 4.02 -8.84
C GLY A 127 7.65 3.92 -10.34
N MET A 128 6.40 3.55 -10.71
CA MET A 128 5.98 3.41 -12.10
C MET A 128 6.08 4.70 -12.92
N THR A 129 6.07 5.87 -12.28
CA THR A 129 6.18 7.17 -12.95
C THR A 129 7.57 7.84 -12.84
N PHE A 130 8.51 7.26 -12.09
CA PHE A 130 9.77 7.93 -11.71
C PHE A 130 11.06 7.21 -12.15
N SER A 131 10.99 5.98 -12.65
CA SER A 131 12.14 5.39 -13.33
C SER A 131 12.35 6.10 -14.66
N ASN A 132 13.59 6.51 -14.98
CA ASN A 132 14.04 7.15 -16.23
C ASN A 132 13.85 6.27 -17.51
N LYS A 133 12.81 5.45 -17.54
CA LYS A 133 12.31 4.59 -18.60
C LYS A 133 10.80 4.47 -18.37
N ASP A 134 10.02 5.34 -19.01
CA ASP A 134 8.55 5.39 -18.98
C ASP A 134 7.86 4.15 -19.60
N ASP A 135 8.55 3.01 -19.67
CA ASP A 135 8.16 1.87 -20.51
C ASP A 135 6.82 1.26 -20.04
N GLY A 136 6.58 1.13 -18.73
CA GLY A 136 5.34 0.52 -18.21
C GLY A 136 4.11 1.43 -18.25
N PHE A 137 4.27 2.72 -17.91
CA PHE A 137 3.16 3.67 -17.97
C PHE A 137 2.77 3.98 -19.41
N LYS A 138 3.74 4.17 -20.30
CA LYS A 138 3.50 4.33 -21.73
C LYS A 138 2.83 3.09 -22.32
N PHE A 139 3.29 1.89 -21.96
CA PHE A 139 2.66 0.64 -22.38
C PHE A 139 1.17 0.57 -22.02
N LEU A 140 0.79 1.02 -20.81
CA LEU A 140 -0.63 1.06 -20.41
C LEU A 140 -1.45 2.03 -21.29
N LEU A 141 -0.94 3.24 -21.53
CA LEU A 141 -1.64 4.23 -22.34
C LEU A 141 -1.77 3.79 -23.81
N ASP A 142 -0.67 3.31 -24.39
CA ASP A 142 -0.64 2.81 -25.77
C ASP A 142 -1.59 1.60 -25.91
N GLY A 143 -1.59 0.68 -24.93
CA GLY A 143 -2.49 -0.48 -24.91
C GLY A 143 -3.97 -0.11 -24.79
N ILE A 144 -4.33 0.90 -23.99
CA ILE A 144 -5.72 1.38 -23.89
C ILE A 144 -6.17 2.03 -25.20
N GLU A 145 -5.30 2.79 -25.86
CA GLU A 145 -5.58 3.38 -27.17
C GLU A 145 -5.77 2.30 -28.25
N GLU A 146 -4.93 1.26 -28.25
CA GLU A 146 -5.11 0.10 -29.13
C GLU A 146 -6.43 -0.65 -28.87
N ILE A 147 -6.85 -0.77 -27.60
CA ILE A 147 -8.15 -1.34 -27.24
C ILE A 147 -9.29 -0.48 -27.80
N ASN A 148 -9.21 0.85 -27.69
CA ASN A 148 -10.22 1.74 -28.25
C ASN A 148 -10.39 1.54 -29.75
N GLN A 149 -9.28 1.40 -30.48
CA GLN A 149 -9.30 1.16 -31.92
C GLN A 149 -9.85 -0.23 -32.28
N ARG A 150 -9.41 -1.29 -31.59
CA ARG A 150 -9.79 -2.68 -31.91
C ARG A 150 -11.21 -3.03 -31.48
N ALA A 151 -11.62 -2.57 -30.30
CA ALA A 151 -12.87 -2.95 -29.67
C ALA A 151 -14.00 -1.92 -29.88
N GLY A 152 -13.72 -0.80 -30.55
CA GLY A 152 -14.69 0.27 -30.82
C GLY A 152 -15.13 1.01 -29.54
N THR A 153 -14.26 1.05 -28.53
CA THR A 153 -14.50 1.74 -27.26
C THR A 153 -13.86 3.13 -27.24
N ASN A 154 -14.11 3.91 -26.19
CA ASN A 154 -13.52 5.24 -26.00
C ASN A 154 -13.05 5.41 -24.55
N TYR A 155 -12.26 4.48 -24.02
CA TYR A 155 -11.73 4.58 -22.66
C TYR A 155 -10.88 5.85 -22.47
N SER A 156 -11.27 6.68 -21.51
CA SER A 156 -10.42 7.76 -20.97
C SER A 156 -9.28 7.20 -20.12
N SER A 157 -8.24 7.99 -19.87
CA SER A 157 -7.05 7.58 -19.10
C SER A 157 -6.53 8.70 -18.21
N ASN A 158 -6.97 8.73 -16.95
CA ASN A 158 -6.57 9.73 -15.97
C ASN A 158 -5.77 9.09 -14.84
N PHE A 159 -4.60 9.66 -14.52
CA PHE A 159 -3.75 9.11 -13.49
C PHE A 159 -3.30 10.13 -12.43
N LYS A 160 -3.01 9.64 -11.23
CA LYS A 160 -2.42 10.44 -10.15
C LYS A 160 -1.69 9.54 -9.15
N VAL A 161 -0.59 10.05 -8.59
CA VAL A 161 0.03 9.46 -7.39
C VAL A 161 -0.60 10.10 -6.17
N LEU A 162 -1.18 9.30 -5.29
CA LEU A 162 -1.87 9.74 -4.08
C LEU A 162 -1.16 9.20 -2.84
N ASN A 163 -0.91 10.08 -1.86
CA ASN A 163 -0.48 9.68 -0.52
C ASN A 163 -1.70 9.49 0.38
N ALA A 164 -1.90 8.26 0.85
CA ALA A 164 -3.08 7.88 1.62
C ALA A 164 -3.34 8.74 2.88
N ALA A 165 -2.28 9.26 3.51
CA ALA A 165 -2.40 10.16 4.66
C ALA A 165 -3.20 11.43 4.37
N GLU A 166 -3.10 11.97 3.15
CA GLU A 166 -3.81 13.17 2.70
C GLU A 166 -5.32 12.97 2.57
N TYR A 167 -5.77 11.72 2.61
CA TYR A 167 -7.17 11.31 2.47
C TYR A 167 -7.74 10.69 3.75
N GLY A 168 -6.98 10.76 4.86
CA GLY A 168 -7.43 10.31 6.17
C GLY A 168 -7.04 8.88 6.54
N VAL A 169 -6.27 8.17 5.72
CA VAL A 169 -5.66 6.90 6.12
C VAL A 169 -4.57 7.21 7.16
N PRO A 170 -4.48 6.49 8.29
CA PRO A 170 -3.48 6.74 9.34
C PRO A 170 -2.12 6.13 8.98
N GLN A 171 -1.73 6.21 7.70
CA GLN A 171 -0.49 5.68 7.15
C GLN A 171 0.00 6.52 5.98
N HIS A 172 1.29 6.85 5.97
CA HIS A 172 1.99 7.34 4.78
C HIS A 172 2.15 6.21 3.78
N ARG A 173 1.37 6.23 2.70
CA ARG A 173 1.45 5.23 1.62
C ARG A 173 1.11 5.88 0.29
N SER A 174 2.12 6.07 -0.55
CA SER A 174 1.95 6.62 -1.89
C SER A 174 1.71 5.51 -2.91
N ARG A 175 0.67 5.68 -3.73
CA ARG A 175 0.29 4.77 -4.81
C ARG A 175 -0.13 5.52 -6.06
N PHE A 176 0.22 4.95 -7.20
CA PHE A 176 -0.25 5.36 -8.51
C PHE A 176 -1.63 4.75 -8.74
N PHE A 177 -2.54 5.55 -9.29
CA PHE A 177 -3.85 5.10 -9.76
C PHE A 177 -4.06 5.58 -11.18
N LEU A 178 -4.52 4.69 -12.06
CA LEU A 178 -5.04 5.01 -13.40
C LEU A 178 -6.51 4.62 -13.43
N ILE A 179 -7.37 5.58 -13.78
CA ILE A 179 -8.82 5.43 -13.80
C ILE A 179 -9.33 5.89 -15.16
N GLY A 180 -10.29 5.16 -15.70
CA GLY A 180 -10.90 5.50 -16.98
C GLY A 180 -12.33 5.00 -17.12
N CYS A 181 -13.04 5.56 -18.11
CA CYS A 181 -14.42 5.24 -18.44
C CYS A 181 -14.54 4.95 -19.93
N ARG A 182 -15.22 3.84 -20.29
CA ARG A 182 -15.40 3.33 -21.65
C ARG A 182 -16.03 4.33 -22.62
N GLU A 183 -16.79 5.29 -22.08
CA GLU A 183 -17.53 6.31 -22.82
C GLU A 183 -16.71 7.60 -23.07
N GLY A 184 -15.48 7.67 -22.57
CA GLY A 184 -14.57 8.81 -22.75
C GLY A 184 -14.78 9.92 -21.75
N THR A 185 -15.56 9.66 -20.70
CA THR A 185 -15.74 10.64 -19.62
C THR A 185 -14.44 10.75 -18.82
N GLU A 186 -13.90 11.95 -18.74
CA GLU A 186 -12.69 12.25 -17.96
C GLU A 186 -12.95 12.13 -16.45
N PHE A 187 -11.99 11.57 -15.72
CA PHE A 187 -12.02 11.44 -14.27
C PHE A 187 -11.28 12.58 -13.58
N SER A 188 -11.95 13.23 -12.63
CA SER A 188 -11.32 14.18 -11.72
C SER A 188 -11.01 13.52 -10.38
N PHE A 189 -9.73 13.42 -10.03
CA PHE A 189 -9.31 12.90 -8.73
C PHE A 189 -9.82 13.78 -7.59
N PRO A 190 -10.15 13.18 -6.42
CA PRO A 190 -10.58 13.93 -5.26
C PRO A 190 -9.48 14.87 -4.77
N GLU A 191 -9.90 16.00 -4.22
CA GLU A 191 -9.00 16.91 -3.51
C GLU A 191 -8.54 16.30 -2.18
N ILE A 192 -7.34 16.67 -1.74
CA ILE A 192 -6.84 16.28 -0.42
C ILE A 192 -7.75 16.82 0.68
N THR A 193 -7.85 16.09 1.78
CA THR A 193 -8.71 16.43 2.93
C THR A 193 -7.94 16.58 4.24
N HIS A 194 -6.71 16.07 4.29
CA HIS A 194 -5.84 16.10 5.46
C HIS A 194 -4.44 16.61 5.08
N LYS A 195 -3.75 17.22 6.05
CA LYS A 195 -2.38 17.72 5.91
C LYS A 195 -1.52 17.47 7.15
N ASP A 196 -0.22 17.56 6.97
CA ASP A 196 0.73 17.65 8.08
C ASP A 196 0.65 19.06 8.66
N GLN A 197 0.30 19.20 9.93
CA GLN A 197 0.31 20.49 10.62
C GLN A 197 1.65 20.81 11.30
N SER A 198 2.57 19.83 11.37
CA SER A 198 3.86 20.00 12.03
C SER A 198 4.93 20.61 11.13
N LYS A 199 4.77 20.46 9.80
CA LYS A 199 5.59 21.15 8.81
C LYS A 199 4.95 22.50 8.54
N GLY A 200 5.67 23.58 8.82
CA GLY A 200 5.29 24.94 8.40
C GLY A 200 5.41 25.07 6.88
N GLU A 201 4.62 24.30 6.13
CA GLU A 201 4.52 24.43 4.67
C GLU A 201 3.83 25.75 4.32
N ASN A 202 4.28 26.36 3.22
CA ASN A 202 3.79 27.63 2.71
C ASN A 202 2.26 27.69 2.75
N GLU A 203 1.71 28.53 3.63
CA GLU A 203 0.26 28.75 3.79
C GLU A 203 -0.43 29.05 2.45
N LEU A 204 0.30 29.62 1.50
CA LEU A 204 -0.11 29.93 0.12
C LEU A 204 -0.62 28.72 -0.69
N LEU A 205 -0.10 27.50 -0.49
CA LEU A 205 -0.54 26.32 -1.25
C LEU A 205 -1.93 25.81 -0.80
N PHE A 206 -2.37 26.22 0.38
CA PHE A 206 -3.61 25.74 1.00
C PHE A 206 -4.54 26.89 1.41
N GLU A 207 -4.28 28.12 0.95
CA GLU A 207 -5.15 29.27 1.17
C GLU A 207 -6.59 28.92 0.75
N GLY A 208 -7.53 29.12 1.67
CA GLY A 208 -8.96 28.83 1.47
C GLY A 208 -9.38 27.35 1.64
N LYS A 209 -8.46 26.40 1.88
CA LYS A 209 -8.81 24.98 2.11
C LYS A 209 -8.80 24.64 3.61
N ASN A 210 -9.97 24.28 4.16
CA ASN A 210 -10.11 23.81 5.54
C ASN A 210 -9.67 22.34 5.69
N LEU A 211 -8.35 22.09 5.63
CA LEU A 211 -7.76 20.75 5.72
C LEU A 211 -7.58 20.30 7.17
N LYS A 212 -7.95 19.05 7.45
CA LYS A 212 -7.81 18.43 8.77
C LYS A 212 -6.34 18.03 9.04
N PRO A 213 -5.89 17.93 10.30
CA PRO A 213 -4.63 17.26 10.61
C PRO A 213 -4.71 15.78 10.20
N PHE A 214 -3.60 15.20 9.77
CA PHE A 214 -3.54 13.76 9.50
C PHE A 214 -4.14 12.90 10.63
N ASN A 215 -4.73 11.77 10.25
CA ASN A 215 -5.06 10.72 11.20
C ASN A 215 -3.79 10.01 11.66
N THR A 216 -3.75 9.70 12.94
CA THR A 216 -2.55 9.20 13.61
C THR A 216 -2.65 7.69 13.83
N ALA A 217 -1.52 7.04 14.12
CA ALA A 217 -1.55 5.64 14.54
C ALA A 217 -2.39 5.46 15.83
N TRP A 218 -2.44 6.47 16.72
CA TRP A 218 -3.31 6.43 17.89
C TRP A 218 -4.81 6.47 17.58
N ASP A 219 -5.20 7.20 16.53
CA ASP A 219 -6.58 7.19 16.02
C ASP A 219 -6.98 5.79 15.52
N ALA A 220 -6.02 5.03 15.01
CA ALA A 220 -6.26 3.72 14.40
C ALA A 220 -6.26 2.56 15.40
N ILE A 221 -5.30 2.53 16.31
CA ILE A 221 -5.03 1.33 17.15
C ILE A 221 -4.90 1.66 18.64
N GLY A 222 -5.09 2.92 19.05
CA GLY A 222 -4.91 3.34 20.45
C GLY A 222 -6.00 2.87 21.42
N ASP A 223 -7.12 2.39 20.89
CA ASP A 223 -8.23 1.78 21.64
C ASP A 223 -8.05 0.26 21.83
N LEU A 224 -7.18 -0.38 21.06
CA LEU A 224 -6.94 -1.82 21.13
C LEU A 224 -6.20 -2.20 22.42
N PRO A 225 -6.58 -3.31 23.08
CA PRO A 225 -5.81 -3.85 24.18
C PRO A 225 -4.46 -4.38 23.67
N ASP A 226 -3.44 -4.36 24.54
CA ASP A 226 -2.16 -4.97 24.18
C ASP A 226 -2.33 -6.50 24.09
N PRO A 227 -2.10 -7.11 22.91
CA PRO A 227 -2.29 -8.54 22.71
C PRO A 227 -1.27 -9.34 23.52
N LYS A 228 -1.75 -10.37 24.20
CA LYS A 228 -0.91 -11.33 24.95
C LYS A 228 -0.42 -12.48 24.06
N ASP A 229 -0.03 -12.17 22.83
CA ASP A 229 0.45 -13.14 21.86
C ASP A 229 2.00 -13.14 21.85
N PRO A 230 2.66 -14.22 22.31
CA PRO A 230 4.12 -14.28 22.36
C PRO A 230 4.77 -14.24 20.98
N THR A 231 4.05 -14.53 19.89
CA THR A 231 4.58 -14.47 18.52
C THR A 231 4.86 -13.03 18.06
N LEU A 232 4.30 -12.04 18.74
CA LEU A 232 4.53 -10.62 18.48
C LEU A 232 5.84 -10.12 19.10
N ASN A 233 6.42 -10.86 20.04
CA ASN A 233 7.66 -10.48 20.68
C ASN A 233 8.80 -10.38 19.66
N LEU A 234 9.62 -9.35 19.79
CA LEU A 234 10.78 -9.17 18.94
C LEU A 234 11.90 -10.10 19.39
N GLY A 235 12.45 -10.88 18.47
CA GLY A 235 13.63 -11.70 18.70
C GLY A 235 14.86 -11.18 17.94
N GLY A 236 16.00 -11.82 18.19
CA GLY A 236 17.26 -11.56 17.48
C GLY A 236 18.15 -10.49 18.12
N LYS A 237 19.31 -10.24 17.50
CA LYS A 237 20.41 -9.45 18.07
C LYS A 237 20.00 -8.08 18.60
N TRP A 238 19.03 -7.42 17.96
CA TRP A 238 18.70 -6.02 18.20
C TRP A 238 17.38 -5.80 18.95
N ALA A 239 16.70 -6.88 19.38
CA ALA A 239 15.39 -6.79 20.01
C ALA A 239 15.38 -5.90 21.26
N ASP A 240 16.35 -6.11 22.16
CA ASP A 240 16.44 -5.41 23.44
C ASP A 240 16.94 -3.97 23.31
N LEU A 241 17.26 -3.51 22.09
CA LEU A 241 17.54 -2.11 21.82
C LEU A 241 16.27 -1.32 21.49
N LEU A 242 15.18 -2.00 21.10
CA LEU A 242 13.92 -1.32 20.77
C LEU A 242 13.34 -0.53 21.96
N PRO A 243 13.33 -1.03 23.22
CA PRO A 243 12.82 -0.29 24.37
C PRO A 243 13.52 1.04 24.68
N SER A 244 14.79 1.22 24.26
CA SER A 244 15.54 2.46 24.48
C SER A 244 15.33 3.53 23.39
N ILE A 245 14.62 3.20 22.32
CA ILE A 245 14.31 4.11 21.22
C ILE A 245 12.97 4.83 21.49
N PRO A 246 12.89 6.17 21.43
CA PRO A 246 11.62 6.89 21.57
C PRO A 246 10.60 6.55 20.48
N GLU A 247 9.34 6.87 20.73
CA GLU A 247 8.28 6.82 19.72
C GLU A 247 8.61 7.70 18.49
N GLY A 248 8.31 7.19 17.29
CA GLY A 248 8.58 7.91 16.03
C GLY A 248 10.05 7.92 15.60
N GLU A 249 10.94 7.41 16.45
CA GLU A 249 12.37 7.29 16.18
C GLU A 249 12.74 5.90 15.65
N ASN A 250 13.99 5.76 15.25
CA ASN A 250 14.59 4.52 14.76
C ASN A 250 16.02 4.39 15.31
N TYR A 251 16.84 3.50 14.74
CA TYR A 251 18.22 3.31 15.17
C TYR A 251 19.09 4.58 15.16
N LEU A 252 18.72 5.60 14.37
CA LEU A 252 19.39 6.90 14.35
C LEU A 252 19.36 7.59 15.72
N TRP A 253 18.45 7.20 16.62
CA TRP A 253 18.48 7.63 18.02
C TRP A 253 19.80 7.26 18.72
N HIS A 254 20.38 6.11 18.35
CA HIS A 254 21.63 5.56 18.89
C HIS A 254 22.84 5.87 18.00
N THR A 255 22.92 7.08 17.46
CA THR A 255 24.10 7.61 16.78
C THR A 255 24.65 8.83 17.54
N ASP A 256 25.81 9.30 17.13
CA ASP A 256 26.48 10.53 17.61
C ASP A 256 25.70 11.84 17.39
N ARG A 257 24.46 11.80 16.87
CA ARG A 257 23.69 12.98 16.46
C ARG A 257 22.33 13.12 17.15
N LYS A 258 21.93 12.12 17.96
CA LYS A 258 20.65 12.12 18.67
C LYS A 258 20.88 11.82 20.16
N GLY A 259 19.84 11.47 20.91
CA GLY A 259 19.90 11.41 22.37
C GLY A 259 20.29 10.06 22.98
N GLY A 260 20.44 8.99 22.19
CA GLY A 260 20.81 7.67 22.68
C GLY A 260 22.32 7.42 22.70
N LEU A 261 22.74 6.32 23.35
CA LEU A 261 24.15 5.91 23.31
C LEU A 261 24.61 5.64 21.86
N PRO A 262 25.80 6.11 21.44
CA PRO A 262 26.28 5.99 20.06
C PRO A 262 26.73 4.56 19.74
N ILE A 263 25.77 3.72 19.35
CA ILE A 263 25.97 2.30 18.99
C ILE A 263 26.14 2.12 17.48
N PHE A 264 25.64 3.08 16.68
CA PHE A 264 25.69 3.04 15.23
C PHE A 264 26.33 4.28 14.63
N GLY A 265 26.92 4.12 13.45
CA GLY A 265 27.31 5.25 12.61
C GLY A 265 26.11 5.88 11.91
N TRP A 266 26.15 7.19 11.71
CA TRP A 266 25.09 7.93 11.01
C TRP A 266 24.79 7.34 9.62
N ARG A 267 23.52 6.97 9.37
CA ARG A 267 23.02 6.43 8.09
C ARG A 267 23.67 5.10 7.64
N THR A 268 24.23 4.32 8.56
CA THR A 268 24.87 3.01 8.25
C THR A 268 23.89 1.84 8.09
N ARG A 269 22.62 2.03 8.47
CA ARG A 269 21.50 1.11 8.25
C ARG A 269 20.37 1.79 7.49
N TYR A 270 19.44 1.01 6.95
CA TYR A 270 18.22 1.56 6.36
C TYR A 270 17.41 2.33 7.41
N TRP A 271 16.72 3.39 6.97
CA TRP A 271 15.99 4.31 7.86
C TRP A 271 14.87 3.63 8.67
N ASN A 272 14.34 2.50 8.18
CA ASN A 272 13.30 1.72 8.84
C ASN A 272 13.83 0.65 9.83
N PHE A 273 15.15 0.57 10.02
CA PHE A 273 15.77 -0.32 11.00
C PHE A 273 15.47 0.15 12.42
N LEU A 274 14.85 -0.71 13.23
CA LEU A 274 14.32 -0.43 14.57
C LEU A 274 13.34 0.75 14.64
N LEU A 275 12.63 1.02 13.54
CA LEU A 275 11.63 2.09 13.49
C LEU A 275 10.45 1.79 14.40
N LYS A 276 10.16 2.70 15.34
CA LYS A 276 9.03 2.63 16.26
C LYS A 276 7.91 3.58 15.83
N LEU A 277 6.66 3.13 15.91
CA LEU A 277 5.51 4.01 15.68
C LEU A 277 5.49 5.16 16.70
N SER A 278 4.93 6.29 16.26
CA SER A 278 4.53 7.37 17.14
C SER A 278 3.02 7.40 17.24
N LYS A 279 2.51 7.51 18.47
CA LYS A 279 1.08 7.71 18.68
C LYS A 279 0.57 8.99 18.00
N LYS A 280 1.43 10.00 17.84
CA LYS A 280 1.05 11.33 17.33
C LYS A 280 1.17 11.50 15.83
N LEU A 281 1.73 10.53 15.12
CA LEU A 281 1.97 10.59 13.69
C LEU A 281 1.23 9.46 12.98
N PRO A 282 0.96 9.58 11.66
CA PRO A 282 0.57 8.43 10.85
C PRO A 282 1.63 7.34 10.92
N SER A 283 1.23 6.09 10.73
CA SER A 283 2.17 5.00 10.53
C SER A 283 3.00 5.22 9.26
N TRP A 284 4.23 4.72 9.27
CA TRP A 284 4.95 4.49 8.03
C TRP A 284 4.35 3.29 7.27
N THR A 285 4.68 3.15 5.99
CA THR A 285 4.25 2.02 5.16
C THR A 285 4.56 0.69 5.85
N ILE A 286 3.55 -0.14 6.02
CA ILE A 286 3.72 -1.53 6.44
C ILE A 286 4.27 -2.32 5.25
N ALA A 287 5.51 -2.78 5.35
CA ALA A 287 6.17 -3.56 4.30
C ALA A 287 5.65 -5.00 4.29
N ALA A 288 5.49 -5.60 3.11
CA ALA A 288 5.03 -6.98 3.00
C ALA A 288 6.05 -8.01 3.53
N GLN A 289 7.34 -7.76 3.35
CA GLN A 289 8.42 -8.66 3.76
C GLN A 289 9.53 -7.90 4.49
N PRO A 290 9.27 -7.41 5.72
CA PRO A 290 10.28 -6.68 6.48
C PRO A 290 11.40 -7.62 6.95
N GLY A 291 12.62 -7.08 7.06
CA GLY A 291 13.70 -7.76 7.77
C GLY A 291 13.38 -7.96 9.26
N SER A 292 14.11 -8.84 9.95
CA SER A 292 13.82 -9.21 11.34
C SER A 292 13.78 -8.02 12.31
N ALA A 293 14.63 -7.02 12.08
CA ALA A 293 14.72 -5.77 12.85
C ALA A 293 14.21 -4.54 12.07
N THR A 294 13.41 -4.74 11.05
CA THR A 294 12.79 -3.68 10.26
C THR A 294 11.38 -3.41 10.79
N GLY A 295 11.11 -2.15 11.13
CA GLY A 295 9.79 -1.72 11.58
C GLY A 295 8.83 -1.39 10.42
N PRO A 296 7.69 -0.74 10.71
CA PRO A 296 7.36 -0.13 12.01
C PRO A 296 7.03 -1.16 13.10
N PHE A 297 7.55 -0.93 14.30
CA PHE A 297 7.20 -1.66 15.52
C PHE A 297 6.20 -0.87 16.37
N HIS A 298 5.39 -1.59 17.14
CA HIS A 298 4.45 -0.99 18.08
C HIS A 298 5.18 -0.19 19.18
N TRP A 299 4.53 0.84 19.74
CA TRP A 299 5.09 1.63 20.86
C TRP A 299 5.28 0.84 22.16
N ASN A 300 4.76 -0.39 22.21
CA ASN A 300 5.01 -1.36 23.30
C ASN A 300 6.18 -2.31 23.00
N ASN A 301 7.07 -1.97 22.07
CA ASN A 301 8.31 -2.70 21.78
C ASN A 301 8.12 -4.12 21.21
N ARG A 302 7.09 -4.30 20.39
CA ARG A 302 6.74 -5.58 19.74
C ARG A 302 6.37 -5.37 18.27
N ARG A 303 6.19 -6.48 17.54
CA ARG A 303 5.55 -6.47 16.21
C ARG A 303 4.10 -6.02 16.32
N LEU A 304 3.57 -5.49 15.21
CA LEU A 304 2.16 -5.18 15.09
C LEU A 304 1.35 -6.47 14.98
N SER A 305 0.18 -6.51 15.61
CA SER A 305 -0.78 -7.60 15.45
C SER A 305 -1.48 -7.52 14.07
N PRO A 306 -2.11 -8.62 13.61
CA PRO A 306 -2.98 -8.60 12.42
C PRO A 306 -4.00 -7.46 12.43
N GLU A 307 -4.74 -7.31 13.54
CA GLU A 307 -5.76 -6.27 13.68
C GLU A 307 -5.16 -4.85 13.62
N GLU A 308 -4.02 -4.63 14.27
CA GLU A 308 -3.33 -3.34 14.22
C GLU A 308 -2.88 -2.98 12.81
N MET A 309 -2.30 -3.94 12.08
CA MET A 309 -1.89 -3.74 10.69
C MET A 309 -3.10 -3.45 9.79
N GLY A 310 -4.21 -4.17 9.99
CA GLY A 310 -5.47 -3.98 9.28
C GLY A 310 -6.03 -2.57 9.49
N ARG A 311 -6.17 -2.13 10.75
CA ARG A 311 -6.69 -0.79 11.08
C ARG A 311 -5.80 0.34 10.58
N LEU A 312 -4.47 0.17 10.63
CA LEU A 312 -3.53 1.14 10.06
C LEU A 312 -3.67 1.29 8.55
N GLN A 313 -4.16 0.25 7.85
CA GLN A 313 -4.54 0.29 6.44
C GLN A 313 -6.04 0.41 6.21
N THR A 314 -6.81 0.76 7.24
CA THR A 314 -8.25 1.02 7.17
C THR A 314 -9.08 -0.15 6.61
N PHE A 315 -8.60 -1.38 6.80
CA PHE A 315 -9.45 -2.56 6.57
C PHE A 315 -10.66 -2.52 7.51
N PRO A 316 -11.80 -3.14 7.13
CA PRO A 316 -12.90 -3.38 8.05
C PRO A 316 -12.42 -4.09 9.33
N ASP A 317 -13.04 -3.77 10.46
CA ASP A 317 -12.81 -4.48 11.71
C ASP A 317 -13.38 -5.91 11.67
N GLY A 318 -12.86 -6.79 12.52
CA GLY A 318 -13.38 -8.15 12.71
C GLY A 318 -12.90 -9.17 11.67
N LEU A 319 -11.92 -8.82 10.84
CA LEU A 319 -11.33 -9.78 9.90
C LEU A 319 -10.52 -10.87 10.62
N THR A 320 -10.69 -12.11 10.19
CA THR A 320 -9.95 -13.27 10.69
C THR A 320 -8.85 -13.68 9.73
N TYR A 321 -7.72 -14.16 10.24
CA TYR A 321 -6.59 -14.61 9.43
C TYR A 321 -6.13 -15.99 9.89
N SER A 322 -6.44 -17.02 9.11
CA SER A 322 -6.10 -18.42 9.42
C SER A 322 -4.72 -18.83 8.88
N CYS A 323 -3.70 -18.00 9.11
CA CYS A 323 -2.33 -18.28 8.67
C CYS A 323 -1.28 -17.64 9.61
N HIS A 324 0.00 -17.96 9.40
CA HIS A 324 1.08 -17.42 10.21
C HIS A 324 1.24 -15.90 10.03
N LEU A 325 1.69 -15.21 11.09
CA LEU A 325 1.89 -13.75 11.11
C LEU A 325 2.70 -13.22 9.92
N ARG A 326 3.68 -13.98 9.42
CA ARG A 326 4.48 -13.60 8.24
C ARG A 326 3.62 -13.48 6.98
N GLU A 327 2.68 -14.40 6.78
CA GLU A 327 1.77 -14.38 5.63
C GLU A 327 0.75 -13.25 5.78
N VAL A 328 0.22 -13.04 7.00
CA VAL A 328 -0.63 -11.88 7.30
C VAL A 328 0.07 -10.55 6.99
N GLN A 329 1.31 -10.39 7.45
CA GLN A 329 2.15 -9.23 7.15
C GLN A 329 2.32 -9.03 5.64
N ARG A 330 2.57 -10.12 4.89
CA ARG A 330 2.75 -10.08 3.44
C ARG A 330 1.47 -9.63 2.73
N MET A 331 0.35 -10.28 3.06
CA MET A 331 -0.98 -9.97 2.54
C MET A 331 -1.37 -8.52 2.79
N ILE A 332 -1.35 -8.08 4.06
CA ILE A 332 -1.72 -6.71 4.43
C ILE A 332 -0.71 -5.72 3.85
N GLY A 333 0.59 -5.99 3.92
CA GLY A 333 1.62 -5.09 3.41
C GLY A 333 1.57 -4.85 1.90
N ASN A 334 1.08 -5.82 1.13
CA ASN A 334 0.84 -5.68 -0.32
C ASN A 334 -0.43 -4.89 -0.64
N ALA A 335 -1.45 -4.94 0.23
CA ALA A 335 -2.77 -4.38 -0.04
C ALA A 335 -2.81 -2.86 -0.28
N VAL A 336 -3.86 -2.39 -0.93
CA VAL A 336 -4.22 -0.98 -0.96
C VAL A 336 -5.03 -0.65 0.30
N PRO A 337 -4.81 0.50 0.97
CA PRO A 337 -5.63 0.88 2.11
C PRO A 337 -7.10 1.02 1.70
N SER A 338 -7.99 0.32 2.39
CA SER A 338 -9.38 0.19 1.92
C SER A 338 -10.16 1.51 1.94
N LEU A 339 -9.85 2.46 2.82
CA LEU A 339 -10.42 3.81 2.76
C LEU A 339 -10.00 4.56 1.49
N MET A 340 -8.75 4.43 1.04
CA MET A 340 -8.32 5.06 -0.22
C MET A 340 -9.16 4.50 -1.38
N ALA A 341 -9.36 3.19 -1.41
CA ALA A 341 -10.21 2.54 -2.40
C ALA A 341 -11.68 2.98 -2.29
N GLU A 342 -12.25 3.13 -1.07
CA GLU A 342 -13.61 3.64 -0.87
C GLU A 342 -13.79 5.06 -1.42
N ILE A 343 -12.80 5.93 -1.22
CA ILE A 343 -12.82 7.30 -1.71
C ILE A 343 -12.84 7.33 -3.24
N LEU A 344 -11.91 6.61 -3.88
CA LEU A 344 -11.84 6.54 -5.35
C LEU A 344 -13.08 5.89 -5.95
N ALA A 345 -13.57 4.79 -5.37
CA ALA A 345 -14.79 4.12 -5.80
C ALA A 345 -16.02 5.04 -5.64
N SER A 346 -16.07 5.86 -4.59
CA SER A 346 -17.15 6.84 -4.40
C SER A 346 -17.13 7.95 -5.46
N GLU A 347 -15.95 8.41 -5.88
CA GLU A 347 -15.81 9.37 -6.97
C GLU A 347 -16.16 8.75 -8.33
N ILE A 348 -15.73 7.50 -8.60
CA ILE A 348 -16.13 6.74 -9.80
C ILE A 348 -17.65 6.64 -9.87
N LYS A 349 -18.29 6.26 -8.76
CA LYS A 349 -19.75 6.13 -8.64
C LYS A 349 -20.49 7.46 -8.89
N TYR A 350 -19.92 8.57 -8.42
CA TYR A 350 -20.47 9.90 -8.64
C TYR A 350 -20.31 10.35 -10.10
N GLN A 351 -19.11 10.25 -10.65
CA GLN A 351 -18.74 10.85 -11.93
C GLN A 351 -19.19 10.01 -13.13
N PHE A 352 -19.11 8.68 -13.05
CA PHE A 352 -19.41 7.79 -14.18
C PHE A 352 -20.81 7.16 -14.13
N PHE A 353 -21.42 7.08 -12.94
CA PHE A 353 -22.73 6.45 -12.74
C PHE A 353 -23.82 7.42 -12.29
N GLY A 354 -23.52 8.72 -12.20
CA GLY A 354 -24.49 9.77 -11.87
C GLY A 354 -25.13 9.64 -10.49
N MET A 355 -24.55 8.87 -9.58
CA MET A 355 -25.09 8.65 -8.24
C MET A 355 -24.71 9.82 -7.32
N SER A 356 -25.43 10.03 -6.21
CA SER A 356 -25.15 11.15 -5.32
C SER A 356 -23.74 11.10 -4.71
N LYS A 357 -23.04 12.24 -4.67
CA LYS A 357 -21.73 12.35 -4.01
C LYS A 357 -21.82 11.98 -2.54
N ARG A 358 -20.96 11.06 -2.12
CA ARG A 358 -20.92 10.58 -0.74
C ARG A 358 -20.32 11.62 0.19
N ARG A 359 -20.96 11.83 1.35
CA ARG A 359 -20.51 12.81 2.36
C ARG A 359 -19.68 12.21 3.49
N LYS A 360 -19.81 10.90 3.73
CA LYS A 360 -19.14 10.17 4.82
C LYS A 360 -18.66 8.80 4.34
N TYR A 361 -17.42 8.49 4.61
CA TYR A 361 -16.80 7.19 4.29
C TYR A 361 -16.97 6.23 5.46
N LYS A 362 -17.30 4.96 5.19
CA LYS A 362 -17.50 3.90 6.19
C LYS A 362 -16.18 3.53 6.86
N LEU A 363 -15.09 3.54 6.10
CA LEU A 363 -13.77 3.09 6.54
C LEU A 363 -12.89 4.23 7.09
N MET A 364 -13.46 5.43 7.24
CA MET A 364 -12.75 6.57 7.84
C MET A 364 -12.50 6.28 9.33
N PRO A 365 -11.24 6.29 9.80
CA PRO A 365 -10.94 6.12 11.22
C PRO A 365 -11.67 7.17 12.06
N LYS A 366 -12.17 6.75 13.22
CA LYS A 366 -12.66 7.67 14.24
C LYS A 366 -11.45 8.30 14.94
N LYS A 367 -11.54 9.59 15.26
CA LYS A 367 -10.54 10.23 16.11
C LYS A 367 -10.58 9.60 17.49
N ASN A 368 -9.41 9.31 18.05
CA ASN A 368 -9.32 8.82 19.41
C ASN A 368 -9.29 10.01 20.37
N GLU A 369 -10.35 10.18 21.16
CA GLU A 369 -10.51 11.29 22.10
C GLU A 369 -9.59 11.14 23.33
N LYS A 370 -9.10 9.92 23.61
CA LYS A 370 -8.18 9.69 24.71
C LYS A 370 -6.83 10.31 24.39
N ARG A 371 -6.22 10.98 25.38
CA ARG A 371 -4.91 11.59 25.22
C ARG A 371 -3.84 10.51 24.98
N ALA A 372 -3.10 10.64 23.89
CA ALA A 372 -1.90 9.86 23.64
C ALA A 372 -0.79 10.22 24.64
N ILE A 373 -0.50 9.31 25.57
CA ILE A 373 0.62 9.42 26.52
C ILE A 373 1.83 8.70 25.92
N SER A 374 2.96 9.40 25.83
CA SER A 374 4.20 8.82 25.32
C SER A 374 4.67 7.69 26.23
N THR A 375 5.08 6.58 25.63
CA THR A 375 5.74 5.50 26.37
C THR A 375 7.12 5.97 26.83
N ALA A 376 7.47 5.73 28.11
CA ALA A 376 8.80 6.02 28.62
C ALA A 376 9.83 5.06 28.00
N VAL A 377 11.00 5.59 27.64
CA VAL A 377 12.12 4.79 27.15
C VAL A 377 12.83 4.07 28.29
N GLN A 378 13.36 2.89 28.01
CA GLN A 378 14.21 2.15 28.94
C GLN A 378 15.69 2.43 28.69
N PRO A 379 16.57 2.22 29.69
CA PRO A 379 18.02 2.25 29.46
C PRO A 379 18.45 1.24 28.40
N VAL A 380 19.59 1.50 27.75
CA VAL A 380 20.20 0.54 26.82
C VAL A 380 20.66 -0.69 27.59
N ASP A 381 20.28 -1.88 27.10
CA ASP A 381 20.69 -3.16 27.69
C ASP A 381 22.23 -3.30 27.76
N GLN A 382 22.72 -3.88 28.86
CA GLN A 382 24.15 -4.03 29.15
C GLN A 382 24.91 -4.73 28.02
N LYS A 383 24.27 -5.66 27.29
CA LYS A 383 24.91 -6.40 26.20
C LYS A 383 25.30 -5.54 25.00
N TYR A 384 24.82 -4.30 24.91
CA TYR A 384 25.18 -3.35 23.85
C TYR A 384 26.26 -2.36 24.28
N GLN A 385 26.72 -2.39 25.54
CA GLN A 385 27.71 -1.42 26.05
C GLN A 385 29.04 -1.50 25.28
N ASP A 386 29.48 -2.71 24.91
CA ASP A 386 30.70 -2.91 24.12
C ASP A 386 30.61 -2.35 22.69
N LEU A 387 29.41 -2.01 22.22
CA LEU A 387 29.19 -1.39 20.91
C LEU A 387 29.22 0.14 20.97
N VAL A 388 29.25 0.74 22.17
CA VAL A 388 29.26 2.19 22.33
C VAL A 388 30.62 2.74 21.91
N GLY A 389 30.64 3.69 20.98
CA GLY A 389 31.89 4.27 20.52
C GLY A 389 31.77 5.22 19.35
N CYS A 390 32.91 5.58 18.78
CA CYS A 390 32.97 6.42 17.59
C CYS A 390 32.80 5.56 16.32
N HIS A 391 31.67 5.73 15.64
CA HIS A 391 31.33 5.00 14.43
C HIS A 391 31.39 5.90 13.20
N LYS A 392 32.07 5.46 12.14
CA LYS A 392 32.12 6.22 10.87
C LYS A 392 30.72 6.34 10.26
N ALA A 393 30.36 7.55 9.83
CA ALA A 393 29.15 7.80 9.07
C ALA A 393 29.19 7.09 7.71
N HIS A 394 28.02 6.79 7.14
CA HIS A 394 27.94 6.28 5.78
C HIS A 394 28.49 7.32 4.79
N PRO A 395 29.38 6.94 3.86
CA PRO A 395 30.10 7.87 2.97
C PRO A 395 29.24 8.42 1.81
N GLY A 396 27.91 8.35 1.91
CA GLY A 396 26.98 8.74 0.84
C GLY A 396 26.63 7.62 -0.16
N THR A 397 25.72 7.93 -1.09
CA THR A 397 25.15 6.98 -2.06
C THR A 397 26.22 6.34 -2.95
N GLY A 398 26.18 5.02 -3.12
CA GLY A 398 27.12 4.29 -4.00
C GLY A 398 28.50 3.97 -3.43
N LYS A 399 28.82 4.40 -2.19
CA LYS A 399 30.12 4.15 -1.54
C LYS A 399 30.03 3.32 -0.26
N GLY A 400 28.95 2.56 -0.08
CA GLY A 400 28.74 1.76 1.13
C GLY A 400 29.83 0.68 1.33
N PRO A 401 29.95 0.10 2.54
CA PRO A 401 30.99 -0.90 2.85
C PRO A 401 30.99 -2.12 1.90
N GLY A 402 29.83 -2.48 1.35
CA GLY A 402 29.70 -3.53 0.34
C GLY A 402 30.27 -3.15 -1.04
N ALA A 403 30.20 -1.88 -1.43
CA ALA A 403 30.78 -1.39 -2.67
C ALA A 403 32.32 -1.34 -2.58
N ILE A 404 32.85 -0.95 -1.41
CA ILE A 404 34.30 -0.91 -1.16
C ILE A 404 34.91 -2.32 -1.17
N ARG A 405 34.21 -3.33 -0.62
CA ARG A 405 34.65 -4.74 -0.67
C ARG A 405 34.63 -5.35 -2.08
N GLN A 406 33.79 -4.84 -2.99
CA GLN A 406 33.74 -5.32 -4.38
C GLN A 406 34.75 -4.63 -5.30
N SER A 407 35.33 -3.51 -4.85
CA SER A 407 36.39 -2.77 -5.55
C SER A 407 37.80 -3.04 -4.98
N SER A 408 37.95 -4.05 -4.12
CA SER A 408 39.23 -4.45 -3.49
C SER A 408 39.78 -5.73 -4.11
#